data_AF-A0AAW2AJK6-F1
#
_entry.id   AF-A0AAW2AJK6-F1
#
_cell.length_a   1.000
_cell.length_b   1.000
_cell.length_c   1.000
_cell.angle_alpha   90.00
_cell.angle_beta   90.00
_cell.angle_gamma   90.00
#
_symmetry.space_group_name_H-M   'P 1'
#
loop_
_entity.id
_entity.type
_entity.pdbx_description
1 polymer ?
#
loop_
_entity_poly.entity_id
_entity_poly.type
_entity_poly.pdbx_seq_one_letter_code
_entity_poly.pdbx_strand_id
1 'polypeptide(L)'
;MFFYVKVLSTLLCLLLFHQNASATKECRAGQKLNYVTKTCVDCPEKQYNPSGKGIHCENCSECRKGTRVLYKCTPTRNTRCKCLNGFTPIDQQSEICVCKKGSGLDRTGQTCSKCINGYFSDKEDSTCQKWKECKSGIKIAGTSISDAVCKNGSEIGIKDSTIHITTLKTATINSAGPSRTMTSSSTAHSNTTASSSNKEGSFYSFCTLSSLLPDI
;
A
#
# COMPACT_ATOMS: atom_id res chain seq x y z
N MET A 1 -10.65 67.48 -5.13
CA MET A 1 -11.65 66.52 -4.61
C MET A 1 -11.33 65.06 -4.95
N PHE A 2 -10.85 64.73 -6.16
CA PHE A 2 -10.55 63.36 -6.59
C PHE A 2 -9.45 62.62 -5.81
N PHE A 3 -8.43 63.32 -5.31
CA PHE A 3 -7.36 62.71 -4.51
C PHE A 3 -7.88 62.19 -3.16
N TYR A 4 -8.78 62.93 -2.51
CA TYR A 4 -9.32 62.56 -1.20
C TYR A 4 -10.18 61.28 -1.27
N VAL A 5 -10.95 61.12 -2.34
CA VAL A 5 -11.81 59.93 -2.56
C VAL A 5 -10.96 58.68 -2.83
N LYS A 6 -9.86 58.81 -3.58
CA LYS A 6 -8.91 57.71 -3.81
C LYS A 6 -8.19 57.30 -2.52
N VAL A 7 -7.70 58.26 -1.73
CA VAL A 7 -7.04 57.97 -0.45
C VAL A 7 -8.01 57.31 0.53
N LEU A 8 -9.24 57.82 0.65
CA LEU A 8 -10.27 57.24 1.51
C LEU A 8 -10.66 55.83 1.06
N SER A 9 -10.76 55.59 -0.25
CA SER A 9 -11.05 54.27 -0.82
C SER A 9 -9.91 53.27 -0.59
N THR A 10 -8.64 53.68 -0.75
CA THR A 10 -7.49 52.83 -0.45
C THR A 10 -7.38 52.51 1.03
N LEU A 11 -7.66 53.48 1.91
CA LEU A 11 -7.66 53.28 3.36
C LEU A 11 -8.77 52.33 3.78
N LEU A 12 -9.98 52.48 3.19
CA LEU A 12 -11.10 51.57 3.44
C LEU A 12 -10.79 50.15 2.95
N CYS A 13 -10.16 49.99 1.78
CA CYS A 13 -9.68 48.68 1.30
C CYS A 13 -8.68 48.05 2.27
N LEU A 14 -7.67 48.78 2.74
CA LEU A 14 -6.67 48.26 3.68
C LEU A 14 -7.30 47.84 5.02
N LEU A 15 -8.29 48.60 5.51
CA LEU A 15 -9.04 48.24 6.72
C LEU A 15 -9.90 46.99 6.52
N LEU A 16 -10.49 46.78 5.35
CA LEU A 16 -11.23 45.57 5.00
C LEU A 16 -10.31 44.36 4.80
N PHE A 17 -9.10 44.54 4.25
CA PHE A 17 -8.09 43.49 4.18
C PHE A 17 -7.56 43.10 5.57
N HIS A 18 -7.40 44.05 6.48
CA HIS A 18 -7.02 43.77 7.88
C HIS A 18 -8.10 42.99 8.65
N GLN A 19 -9.38 43.22 8.37
CA GLN A 19 -10.48 42.46 9.00
C GLN A 19 -10.57 41.01 8.49
N ASN A 20 -10.03 40.72 7.30
CA ASN A 20 -9.98 39.38 6.72
C ASN A 20 -8.69 38.62 7.05
N ALA A 21 -7.72 39.23 7.73
CA ALA A 21 -6.63 38.53 8.38
C ALA A 21 -7.12 37.85 9.68
N SER A 22 -8.18 37.05 9.56
CA SER A 22 -8.51 36.08 10.59
C SER A 22 -7.30 35.16 10.68
N ALA A 23 -6.61 35.18 11.82
CA ALA A 23 -5.52 34.28 12.10
C ALA A 23 -6.08 32.85 12.07
N THR A 24 -6.12 32.23 10.89
CA THR A 24 -6.37 30.80 10.75
C THR A 24 -5.30 30.14 11.57
N LYS A 25 -5.71 29.51 12.68
CA LYS A 25 -4.82 28.83 13.61
C LYS A 25 -4.22 27.63 12.89
N GLU A 26 -3.15 27.89 12.16
CA GLU A 26 -2.39 26.86 11.47
C GLU A 26 -1.59 26.09 12.52
N CYS A 27 -1.78 24.78 12.56
CA CYS A 27 -0.99 23.92 13.42
C CYS A 27 0.39 23.73 12.78
N ARG A 28 1.40 23.50 13.63
CA ARG A 28 2.74 23.17 13.14
C ARG A 28 2.80 21.73 12.65
N ALA A 29 3.85 21.40 11.88
CA ALA A 29 4.17 20.02 11.54
C ALA A 29 4.15 19.13 12.79
N GLY A 30 3.60 17.92 12.66
CA GLY A 30 3.39 17.00 13.77
C GLY A 30 2.12 17.23 14.56
N GLN A 31 1.29 18.19 14.18
CA GLN A 31 0.01 18.47 14.83
C GLN A 31 -1.14 18.45 13.85
N LYS A 32 -2.36 18.34 14.37
CA LYS A 32 -3.62 18.54 13.63
C LYS A 32 -4.54 19.46 14.42
N LEU A 33 -5.47 20.11 13.74
CA LEU A 33 -6.51 20.91 14.39
C LEU A 33 -7.59 19.98 14.96
N ASN A 34 -7.86 20.10 16.26
CA ASN A 34 -9.08 19.56 16.85
C ASN A 34 -10.24 20.53 16.60
N TYR A 35 -11.23 20.11 15.82
CA TYR A 35 -12.36 20.97 15.43
C TYR A 35 -13.31 21.32 16.57
N VAL A 36 -13.37 20.48 17.62
CA VAL A 36 -14.24 20.69 18.78
C VAL A 36 -13.62 21.73 19.69
N THR A 37 -12.35 21.55 20.05
CA THR A 37 -11.64 22.44 20.99
C THR A 37 -10.98 23.65 20.32
N LYS A 38 -10.89 23.66 18.99
CA LYS A 38 -10.13 24.66 18.20
C LYS A 38 -8.66 24.77 18.66
N THR A 39 -8.08 23.68 19.14
CA THR A 39 -6.67 23.60 19.56
C THR A 39 -5.87 22.68 18.66
N CYS A 40 -4.58 22.95 18.54
CA CYS A 40 -3.65 22.03 17.87
C CYS A 40 -3.29 20.92 18.84
N VAL A 41 -3.40 19.68 18.37
CA VAL A 41 -3.05 18.49 19.12
C VAL A 41 -2.00 17.72 18.35
N ASP A 42 -1.05 17.11 19.07
CA ASP A 42 0.00 16.32 18.44
C ASP A 42 -0.58 15.08 17.74
N CYS A 43 0.10 14.64 16.69
CA CYS A 43 -0.22 13.39 16.04
C CYS A 43 0.00 12.23 17.01
N PRO A 44 -0.94 11.27 17.09
CA PRO A 44 -0.76 10.09 17.91
C PRO A 44 0.36 9.20 17.38
N GLU A 45 0.76 8.20 18.17
CA GLU A 45 1.75 7.23 17.73
C GLU A 45 1.37 6.58 16.39
N LYS A 46 2.38 6.30 15.57
CA LYS A 46 2.24 5.76 14.21
C LYS A 46 1.42 6.66 13.28
N GLN A 47 1.33 7.95 13.56
CA GLN A 47 0.80 8.95 12.63
C GLN A 47 1.73 10.15 12.49
N TYR A 48 1.59 10.88 11.37
CA TYR A 48 2.37 12.06 11.06
C TYR A 48 1.55 13.13 10.35
N ASN A 49 1.98 14.39 10.43
CA ASN A 49 1.47 15.48 9.62
C ASN A 49 2.66 16.35 9.20
N PRO A 50 3.06 16.36 7.92
CA PRO A 50 4.29 17.01 7.49
C PRO A 50 4.20 18.54 7.52
N SER A 51 3.02 19.11 7.34
CA SER A 51 2.83 20.56 7.24
C SER A 51 2.04 21.16 8.41
N GLY A 52 1.31 20.34 9.17
CA GLY A 52 0.38 20.81 10.20
C GLY A 52 -0.91 21.41 9.64
N LYS A 53 -1.01 21.56 8.31
CA LYS A 53 -2.20 22.06 7.60
C LYS A 53 -3.25 20.96 7.39
N GLY A 54 -2.85 19.70 7.51
CA GLY A 54 -3.75 18.56 7.48
C GLY A 54 -4.76 18.61 8.63
N ILE A 55 -6.03 18.33 8.31
CA ILE A 55 -7.12 18.22 9.27
C ILE A 55 -7.04 16.94 10.11
N HIS A 56 -6.26 15.97 9.63
CA HIS A 56 -5.95 14.71 10.26
C HIS A 56 -4.46 14.42 10.12
N CYS A 57 -3.95 13.54 10.98
CA CYS A 57 -2.63 12.96 10.82
C CYS A 57 -2.74 11.72 9.94
N GLU A 58 -1.79 11.54 9.04
CA GLU A 58 -1.68 10.38 8.15
C GLU A 58 -1.06 9.20 8.90
N ASN A 59 -1.47 7.98 8.56
CA ASN A 59 -0.86 6.78 9.12
C ASN A 59 0.55 6.57 8.56
N CYS A 60 1.48 6.19 9.42
CA CYS A 60 2.81 5.78 9.00
C CYS A 60 2.75 4.52 8.13
N SER A 61 3.48 4.52 7.03
CA SER A 61 3.65 3.36 6.18
C SER A 61 4.55 2.32 6.82
N GLU A 62 4.31 1.04 6.50
CA GLU A 62 5.17 -0.07 6.85
C GLU A 62 6.01 -0.51 5.65
N CYS A 63 7.23 -0.97 5.89
CA CYS A 63 8.09 -1.47 4.84
C CYS A 63 7.65 -2.85 4.38
N ARG A 64 7.53 -3.03 3.07
CA ARG A 64 7.08 -4.27 2.43
C ARG A 64 8.22 -5.30 2.38
N LYS A 65 7.87 -6.54 2.01
CA LYS A 65 8.86 -7.60 1.73
C LYS A 65 9.92 -7.10 0.73
N GLY A 66 11.16 -7.56 0.90
CA GLY A 66 12.29 -7.10 0.09
C GLY A 66 12.79 -5.69 0.43
N THR A 67 12.23 -5.03 1.45
CA THR A 67 12.67 -3.71 1.90
C THR A 67 12.91 -3.69 3.40
N ARG A 68 13.70 -2.71 3.87
CA ARG A 68 13.93 -2.42 5.28
C ARG A 68 13.72 -0.95 5.58
N VAL A 69 13.40 -0.66 6.84
CA VAL A 69 13.27 0.72 7.32
C VAL A 69 14.60 1.45 7.13
N LEU A 70 14.57 2.54 6.37
CA LEU A 70 15.66 3.51 6.26
C LEU A 70 15.49 4.62 7.28
N TYR A 71 14.30 5.23 7.32
CA TYR A 71 13.92 6.20 8.35
C TYR A 71 12.62 5.79 9.01
N LYS A 72 12.62 5.77 10.35
CA LYS A 72 11.41 5.53 11.14
C LYS A 72 10.45 6.71 10.99
N CYS A 73 9.16 6.40 11.08
CA CYS A 73 8.15 7.43 11.19
C CYS A 73 8.36 8.30 12.42
N THR A 74 7.98 9.57 12.29
CA THR A 74 7.94 10.55 13.39
C THR A 74 6.70 11.41 13.20
N PRO A 75 6.28 12.24 14.17
CA PRO A 75 5.11 13.10 14.00
C PRO A 75 5.17 13.99 12.75
N THR A 76 6.35 14.33 12.23
CA THR A 76 6.49 15.24 11.07
C THR A 76 6.80 14.53 9.74
N ARG A 77 7.07 13.23 9.74
CA ARG A 77 7.45 12.50 8.51
C ARG A 77 7.04 11.04 8.55
N ASN A 78 6.64 10.55 7.39
CA ASN A 78 6.37 9.14 7.16
C ASN A 78 7.63 8.28 7.36
N THR A 79 7.42 6.98 7.55
CA THR A 79 8.46 5.96 7.35
C THR A 79 9.01 6.05 5.92
N ARG A 80 10.32 5.86 5.77
CA ARG A 80 10.98 5.65 4.47
C ARG A 80 11.62 4.29 4.45
N CYS A 81 11.46 3.57 3.35
CA CYS A 81 12.02 2.24 3.16
C CYS A 81 13.21 2.25 2.21
N LYS A 82 13.95 1.15 2.14
CA LYS A 82 14.94 0.90 1.09
C LYS A 82 15.05 -0.56 0.75
N CYS A 83 15.45 -0.89 -0.47
CA CYS A 83 15.67 -2.28 -0.88
C CYS A 83 16.68 -3.01 0.01
N LEU A 84 16.39 -4.29 0.24
CA LEU A 84 17.34 -5.26 0.76
C LEU A 84 18.32 -5.67 -0.36
N ASN A 85 19.48 -6.20 0.05
CA ASN A 85 20.46 -6.69 -0.91
C ASN A 85 19.88 -7.81 -1.76
N GLY A 86 20.19 -7.82 -3.06
CA GLY A 86 19.66 -8.78 -4.03
C GLY A 86 18.31 -8.39 -4.63
N PHE A 87 17.60 -7.40 -4.06
CA PHE A 87 16.40 -6.84 -4.66
C PHE A 87 16.74 -5.67 -5.59
N THR A 88 15.96 -5.52 -6.65
CA THR A 88 16.12 -4.43 -7.63
C THR A 88 15.04 -3.37 -7.40
N PRO A 89 15.39 -2.08 -7.23
CA PRO A 89 14.41 -1.00 -7.13
C PRO A 89 13.67 -0.81 -8.47
N ILE A 90 12.37 -0.53 -8.40
CA ILE A 90 11.55 -0.20 -9.59
C ILE A 90 11.02 1.24 -9.58
N ASP A 91 11.16 1.94 -8.46
CA ASP A 91 10.83 3.34 -8.29
C ASP A 91 12.09 4.20 -8.09
N GLN A 92 11.98 5.49 -8.34
CA GLN A 92 13.09 6.44 -8.19
C GLN A 92 13.56 6.59 -6.75
N GLN A 93 12.68 6.38 -5.77
CA GLN A 93 12.99 6.48 -4.35
C GLN A 93 13.57 5.18 -3.77
N SER A 94 13.64 4.11 -4.57
CA SER A 94 14.11 2.78 -4.17
C SER A 94 13.36 2.19 -2.97
N GLU A 95 12.08 2.51 -2.84
CA GLU A 95 11.20 2.04 -1.76
C GLU A 95 10.32 0.86 -2.19
N ILE A 96 10.23 0.59 -3.50
CA ILE A 96 9.52 -0.53 -4.09
C ILE A 96 10.55 -1.39 -4.84
N CYS A 97 10.68 -2.64 -4.40
CA CYS A 97 11.76 -3.51 -4.83
C CYS A 97 11.21 -4.87 -5.22
N VAL A 98 11.81 -5.46 -6.26
CA VAL A 98 11.41 -6.77 -6.77
C VAL A 98 12.58 -7.73 -6.81
N CYS A 99 12.30 -9.00 -6.55
CA CYS A 99 13.21 -10.09 -6.84
C CYS A 99 13.04 -10.50 -8.31
N LYS A 100 14.04 -10.20 -9.14
CA LYS A 100 13.95 -10.39 -10.59
C LYS A 100 13.92 -11.87 -10.97
N LYS A 101 13.32 -12.16 -12.13
CA LYS A 101 13.43 -13.47 -12.80
C LYS A 101 14.88 -13.93 -12.83
N GLY A 102 15.12 -15.23 -12.66
CA GLY A 102 16.48 -15.74 -12.52
C GLY A 102 16.99 -15.75 -11.09
N SER A 103 16.29 -15.05 -10.18
CA SER A 103 16.50 -15.09 -8.75
C SER A 103 15.22 -15.52 -8.06
N GLY A 104 15.37 -15.99 -6.83
CA GLY A 104 14.24 -16.43 -6.02
C GLY A 104 14.33 -15.95 -4.59
N LEU A 105 13.15 -15.81 -3.99
CA LEU A 105 13.00 -15.51 -2.57
C LEU A 105 13.36 -16.71 -1.70
N ASP A 106 13.95 -16.42 -0.54
CA ASP A 106 14.06 -17.37 0.56
C ASP A 106 12.70 -17.57 1.27
N ARG A 107 12.66 -18.47 2.25
CA ARG A 107 11.42 -18.75 3.02
C ARG A 107 10.89 -17.53 3.77
N THR A 108 11.76 -16.58 4.14
CA THR A 108 11.35 -15.38 4.87
C THR A 108 10.92 -14.24 3.95
N GLY A 109 11.25 -14.30 2.65
CA GLY A 109 11.02 -13.22 1.69
C GLY A 109 11.89 -11.99 1.94
N GLN A 110 12.98 -12.14 2.70
CA GLN A 110 13.93 -11.07 3.02
C GLN A 110 15.21 -11.17 2.19
N THR A 111 15.48 -12.33 1.59
CA THR A 111 16.64 -12.51 0.71
C THR A 111 16.16 -12.88 -0.68
N CYS A 112 16.71 -12.20 -1.68
CA CYS A 112 16.57 -12.55 -3.09
C CYS A 112 17.95 -12.93 -3.61
N SER A 113 18.08 -14.15 -4.15
CA SER A 113 19.36 -14.65 -4.66
C SER A 113 19.17 -15.38 -5.97
N LYS A 114 20.20 -15.32 -6.82
CA LYS A 114 20.21 -16.04 -8.11
C LYS A 114 19.92 -17.53 -7.89
N CYS A 115 19.06 -18.09 -8.75
CA CYS A 115 18.79 -19.52 -8.70
C CYS A 115 20.07 -20.31 -9.02
N ILE A 116 20.36 -21.30 -8.19
CA ILE A 116 21.48 -22.22 -8.39
C ILE A 116 21.23 -23.10 -9.62
N ASN A 117 22.29 -23.71 -10.15
CA ASN A 117 22.16 -24.64 -11.26
C ASN A 117 21.19 -25.78 -10.93
N GLY A 118 20.34 -26.15 -11.89
CA GLY A 118 19.24 -27.08 -11.65
C GLY A 118 17.93 -26.42 -11.19
N TYR A 119 17.91 -25.09 -11.02
CA TYR A 119 16.73 -24.34 -10.59
C TYR A 119 16.49 -23.10 -11.46
N PHE A 120 15.23 -22.66 -11.52
CA PHE A 120 14.80 -21.48 -12.27
C PHE A 120 13.70 -20.69 -11.55
N SER A 121 13.50 -19.45 -11.98
CA SER A 121 12.40 -18.58 -11.56
C SER A 121 12.00 -17.71 -12.75
N ASP A 122 10.79 -17.93 -13.28
CA ASP A 122 10.26 -17.28 -14.50
C ASP A 122 9.38 -16.05 -14.21
N LYS A 123 9.12 -15.79 -12.92
CA LYS A 123 8.30 -14.69 -12.40
C LYS A 123 9.11 -13.82 -11.44
N GLU A 124 8.67 -12.59 -11.27
CA GLU A 124 9.20 -11.73 -10.21
C GLU A 124 8.62 -12.17 -8.87
N ASP A 125 9.40 -12.00 -7.79
CA ASP A 125 8.99 -12.30 -6.42
C ASP A 125 8.54 -13.77 -6.19
N SER A 126 8.98 -14.70 -7.04
CA SER A 126 8.81 -16.14 -6.83
C SER A 126 10.01 -16.78 -6.15
N THR A 127 9.84 -18.01 -5.66
CA THR A 127 10.93 -18.86 -5.20
C THR A 127 11.56 -19.60 -6.40
N CYS A 128 12.81 -20.01 -6.26
CA CYS A 128 13.45 -20.87 -7.27
C CYS A 128 12.82 -22.27 -7.27
N GLN A 129 12.41 -22.74 -8.45
CA GLN A 129 11.83 -24.05 -8.70
C GLN A 129 12.86 -24.96 -9.34
N LYS A 130 12.85 -26.25 -9.01
CA LYS A 130 13.76 -27.23 -9.63
C LYS A 130 13.35 -27.42 -11.10
N TRP A 131 14.33 -27.58 -11.99
CA TRP A 131 14.05 -27.97 -13.37
C TRP A 131 13.33 -29.32 -13.42
N LYS A 132 12.47 -29.47 -14.43
CA LYS A 132 11.81 -30.73 -14.74
C LYS A 132 12.84 -31.80 -15.10
N GLU A 133 12.64 -33.00 -14.54
CA GLU A 133 13.48 -34.16 -14.83
C GLU A 133 12.98 -34.86 -16.10
N CYS A 134 13.81 -34.91 -17.14
CA CYS A 134 13.46 -35.50 -18.42
C CYS A 134 13.92 -36.96 -18.52
N LYS A 135 13.00 -37.92 -18.35
CA LYS A 135 13.29 -39.36 -18.47
C LYS A 135 13.83 -39.77 -19.84
N SER A 136 13.31 -39.17 -20.91
CA SER A 136 13.72 -39.45 -22.30
C SER A 136 14.85 -38.54 -22.80
N GLY A 137 15.52 -37.83 -21.89
CA GLY A 137 16.56 -36.86 -22.20
C GLY A 137 16.04 -35.45 -22.49
N ILE A 138 16.96 -34.50 -22.36
CA ILE A 138 16.72 -33.06 -22.50
C ILE A 138 16.76 -32.67 -23.98
N LYS A 139 15.77 -31.88 -24.43
CA LYS A 139 15.74 -31.22 -25.75
C LYS A 139 16.34 -29.82 -25.66
N ILE A 140 15.93 -29.05 -24.64
CA ILE A 140 16.45 -27.71 -24.35
C ILE A 140 16.82 -27.67 -22.87
N ALA A 141 18.08 -27.32 -22.57
CA ALA A 141 18.53 -27.19 -21.19
C ALA A 141 17.80 -26.06 -20.47
N GLY A 142 17.53 -26.26 -19.18
CA GLY A 142 16.99 -25.20 -18.34
C GLY A 142 18.00 -24.07 -18.14
N THR A 143 17.50 -22.91 -17.76
CA THR A 143 18.31 -21.74 -17.38
C THR A 143 17.84 -21.22 -16.02
N SER A 144 18.45 -20.17 -15.49
CA SER A 144 17.92 -19.55 -14.27
C SER A 144 16.53 -18.94 -14.48
N ILE A 145 16.12 -18.62 -15.71
CA ILE A 145 14.83 -17.98 -16.02
C ILE A 145 13.80 -18.92 -16.68
N SER A 146 14.19 -20.14 -17.03
CA SER A 146 13.33 -21.07 -17.78
C SER A 146 13.57 -22.52 -17.38
N ASP A 147 12.51 -23.30 -17.41
CA ASP A 147 12.58 -24.74 -17.18
C ASP A 147 13.26 -25.49 -18.35
N ALA A 148 13.71 -26.71 -18.09
CA ALA A 148 14.17 -27.63 -19.12
C ALA A 148 13.00 -28.18 -19.95
N VAL A 149 13.23 -28.39 -21.25
CA VAL A 149 12.24 -28.98 -22.16
C VAL A 149 12.67 -30.39 -22.53
N CYS A 150 11.78 -31.37 -22.38
CA CYS A 150 12.06 -32.78 -22.66
C CYS A 150 11.83 -33.14 -24.15
N LYS A 151 12.54 -34.16 -24.65
CA LYS A 151 12.45 -34.59 -26.08
C LYS A 151 11.06 -35.04 -26.50
N ASN A 152 10.34 -35.73 -25.62
CA ASN A 152 8.97 -36.17 -25.83
C ASN A 152 8.16 -35.59 -24.67
N GLY A 153 7.17 -34.73 -24.92
CA GLY A 153 6.41 -33.98 -23.91
C GLY A 153 5.50 -34.83 -23.03
N SER A 154 6.02 -35.87 -22.38
CA SER A 154 5.31 -36.63 -21.36
C SER A 154 5.52 -35.94 -20.01
N GLU A 155 4.60 -35.05 -19.70
CA GLU A 155 4.37 -34.59 -18.34
C GLU A 155 3.87 -35.77 -17.52
N ILE A 156 4.67 -36.27 -16.59
CA ILE A 156 4.13 -36.97 -15.42
C ILE A 156 4.23 -35.97 -14.28
N GLY A 157 3.19 -35.15 -14.17
CA GLY A 157 2.96 -34.30 -13.00
C GLY A 157 2.66 -35.19 -11.81
N ILE A 158 3.68 -35.53 -11.03
CA ILE A 158 3.46 -36.03 -9.67
C ILE A 158 3.13 -34.79 -8.82
N LYS A 159 1.86 -34.39 -8.79
CA LYS A 159 1.29 -33.74 -7.61
C LYS A 159 1.09 -34.84 -6.58
N ASP A 160 2.14 -35.13 -5.82
CA ASP A 160 2.02 -35.96 -4.63
C ASP A 160 1.43 -35.10 -3.50
N SER A 161 0.10 -35.03 -3.47
CA SER A 161 -0.64 -34.93 -2.22
C SER A 161 -1.17 -36.32 -1.91
N THR A 162 -0.32 -37.17 -1.32
CA THR A 162 -0.76 -38.42 -0.69
C THR A 162 -1.65 -38.07 0.50
N ILE A 163 -2.95 -38.02 0.22
CA ILE A 163 -4.00 -38.23 1.21
C ILE A 163 -3.91 -39.70 1.62
N HIS A 164 -3.39 -39.98 2.81
CA HIS A 164 -3.56 -41.28 3.44
C HIS A 164 -5.02 -41.43 3.92
N ILE A 165 -5.90 -41.92 3.04
CA ILE A 165 -7.13 -42.59 3.49
C ILE A 165 -6.75 -44.03 3.79
N THR A 166 -6.49 -44.31 5.05
CA THR A 166 -6.37 -45.69 5.54
C THR A 166 -7.76 -46.22 5.83
N THR A 167 -8.29 -47.00 4.89
CA THR A 167 -9.49 -47.82 5.03
C THR A 167 -9.22 -48.92 6.06
N LEU A 168 -9.88 -48.88 7.21
CA LEU A 168 -9.84 -49.98 8.19
C LEU A 168 -11.25 -50.54 8.41
N LYS A 169 -11.33 -51.85 8.18
CA LYS A 169 -12.51 -52.71 8.26
C LYS A 169 -13.20 -52.66 9.62
N THR A 170 -14.53 -52.70 9.54
CA THR A 170 -15.51 -52.91 10.61
C THR A 170 -15.22 -54.16 11.45
N ALA A 171 -15.22 -53.99 12.78
CA ALA A 171 -15.53 -55.04 13.74
C ALA A 171 -16.44 -54.46 14.83
N THR A 172 -17.59 -55.12 14.99
CA THR A 172 -18.72 -54.82 15.88
C THR A 172 -18.42 -55.22 17.32
N ILE A 173 -18.65 -54.35 18.31
CA ILE A 173 -19.09 -54.74 19.68
C ILE A 173 -19.96 -53.61 20.29
N ASN A 174 -21.11 -53.99 20.82
CA ASN A 174 -22.15 -53.19 21.49
C ASN A 174 -21.65 -52.51 22.78
N SER A 175 -22.23 -51.34 23.15
CA SER A 175 -22.75 -51.02 24.50
C SER A 175 -23.34 -49.60 24.62
N ALA A 176 -24.66 -49.55 24.88
CA ALA A 176 -25.48 -48.57 25.63
C ALA A 176 -25.09 -47.07 25.78
N GLY A 177 -25.89 -46.22 25.08
CA GLY A 177 -26.44 -44.85 25.32
C GLY A 177 -25.86 -43.80 26.30
N PRO A 178 -26.49 -42.60 26.44
CA PRO A 178 -27.51 -41.97 25.59
C PRO A 178 -27.20 -40.50 25.15
N SER A 179 -27.84 -40.12 24.04
CA SER A 179 -28.48 -38.82 23.70
C SER A 179 -27.84 -37.48 24.12
N ARG A 180 -27.56 -36.61 23.12
CA ARG A 180 -28.12 -35.25 23.05
C ARG A 180 -27.91 -34.58 21.69
N THR A 181 -29.04 -34.22 21.09
CA THR A 181 -29.27 -33.39 19.91
C THR A 181 -28.79 -31.95 20.12
N MET A 182 -28.22 -31.31 19.09
CA MET A 182 -28.43 -29.87 18.84
C MET A 182 -28.45 -29.54 17.35
N THR A 183 -29.61 -29.04 16.95
CA THR A 183 -29.96 -28.30 15.73
C THR A 183 -29.16 -27.00 15.64
N SER A 184 -28.75 -26.59 14.44
CA SER A 184 -28.46 -25.18 14.16
C SER A 184 -28.75 -24.86 12.70
N SER A 185 -29.84 -24.13 12.53
CA SER A 185 -30.26 -23.39 11.36
C SER A 185 -29.36 -22.18 11.12
N SER A 186 -29.15 -21.79 9.86
CA SER A 186 -28.54 -20.50 9.51
C SER A 186 -29.22 -19.91 8.29
N THR A 187 -29.91 -18.81 8.55
CA THR A 187 -30.71 -17.99 7.65
C THR A 187 -29.82 -17.01 6.86
N ALA A 188 -30.26 -16.70 5.65
CA ALA A 188 -29.67 -15.76 4.70
C ALA A 188 -29.46 -14.33 5.24
N HIS A 189 -28.44 -13.63 4.74
CA HIS A 189 -28.37 -12.15 4.73
C HIS A 189 -27.82 -11.63 3.40
N SER A 190 -28.53 -10.65 2.88
CA SER A 190 -28.44 -10.01 1.56
C SER A 190 -27.38 -8.90 1.52
N ASN A 191 -26.76 -8.72 0.34
CA ASN A 191 -25.76 -7.67 0.08
C ASN A 191 -26.38 -6.38 -0.46
N THR A 192 -26.05 -5.29 0.24
CA THR A 192 -25.56 -3.97 -0.19
C THR A 192 -25.96 -3.37 -1.54
N THR A 193 -26.66 -2.24 -1.47
CA THR A 193 -26.84 -1.26 -2.57
C THR A 193 -25.74 -0.19 -2.52
N ALA A 194 -25.14 0.09 -3.68
CA ALA A 194 -24.16 1.15 -3.92
C ALA A 194 -24.79 2.55 -3.91
N SER A 195 -24.07 3.56 -3.41
CA SER A 195 -24.42 4.97 -3.62
C SER A 195 -23.26 5.75 -4.23
N SER A 196 -23.64 6.50 -5.25
CA SER A 196 -22.84 7.24 -6.21
C SER A 196 -22.37 8.61 -5.68
N SER A 197 -21.22 9.02 -6.19
CA SER A 197 -20.65 10.37 -6.13
C SER A 197 -21.56 11.43 -6.75
N ASN A 198 -21.65 12.60 -6.12
CA ASN A 198 -22.00 13.85 -6.77
C ASN A 198 -21.02 14.98 -6.40
N LYS A 199 -20.60 15.69 -7.45
CA LYS A 199 -19.73 16.87 -7.51
C LYS A 199 -20.54 18.15 -7.26
N GLU A 200 -19.79 19.26 -7.22
CA GLU A 200 -20.16 20.69 -7.29
C GLU A 200 -20.17 21.41 -5.92
N GLY A 201 -19.63 22.62 -5.75
CA GLY A 201 -19.21 23.61 -6.75
C GLY A 201 -18.20 24.62 -6.19
N SER A 202 -17.44 25.19 -7.13
CA SER A 202 -16.45 26.24 -6.98
C SER A 202 -17.14 27.61 -6.95
N PHE A 203 -16.80 28.47 -5.99
CA PHE A 203 -17.15 29.89 -6.00
C PHE A 203 -15.91 30.71 -5.63
N TYR A 204 -15.13 31.12 -6.64
CA TYR A 204 -14.25 32.28 -6.57
C TYR A 204 -14.43 33.07 -7.85
N SER A 205 -14.96 34.29 -7.72
CA SER A 205 -14.82 35.32 -8.74
C SER A 205 -14.88 36.69 -8.09
N PHE A 206 -14.13 37.61 -8.70
CA PHE A 206 -14.09 39.06 -8.49
C PHE A 206 -13.14 39.59 -7.41
N CYS A 207 -11.87 39.71 -7.80
CA CYS A 207 -11.09 40.94 -7.61
C CYS A 207 -9.95 40.96 -8.64
N THR A 208 -10.18 41.56 -9.81
CA THR A 208 -9.12 41.96 -10.75
C THR A 208 -9.29 43.44 -11.07
N LEU A 209 -8.19 44.19 -10.92
CA LEU A 209 -7.76 45.40 -11.65
C LEU A 209 -6.42 45.80 -10.99
N SER A 210 -5.24 45.58 -11.57
CA SER A 210 -4.74 45.94 -12.91
C SER A 210 -5.07 47.38 -13.28
N SER A 211 -4.39 48.33 -12.64
CA SER A 211 -3.95 49.59 -13.27
C SER A 211 -3.15 50.39 -12.25
N LEU A 212 -1.83 50.52 -12.48
CA LEU A 212 -0.98 51.69 -12.22
C LEU A 212 0.50 51.28 -12.35
N LEU A 213 0.99 51.20 -13.58
CA LEU A 213 2.36 51.56 -13.92
C LEU A 213 2.32 52.99 -14.50
N PRO A 214 3.29 53.86 -14.16
CA PRO A 214 3.34 55.22 -14.69
C PRO A 214 4.07 55.22 -16.04
N ASP A 215 3.53 55.95 -17.01
CA ASP A 215 4.31 56.53 -18.09
C ASP A 215 4.26 58.06 -17.94
N ILE A 216 5.45 58.66 -18.08
CA ILE A 216 5.84 60.08 -18.01
C ILE A 216 6.23 60.58 -16.62
#